data_AF-I6M498-F1
#
_entry.id   AF-I6M498-F1
#
_cell.length_a   1.000
_cell.length_b   1.000
_cell.length_c   1.000
_cell.angle_alpha   90.00
_cell.angle_beta   90.00
_cell.angle_gamma   90.00
#
_symmetry.space_group_name_H-M   'P 1'
#
loop_
_entity.id
_entity.type
_entity.pdbx_description
1 polymer ?
#
loop_
_entity_poly.entity_id
_entity_poly.type
_entity_poly.pdbx_seq_one_letter_code
_entity_poly.pdbx_strand_id
1 'polypeptide(L)' 'LLSDLLIRRGEGITATSRRGGPELSKRLYLMMHSCDPEHILDARP' A
#
# COMPACT_ATOMS: atom_id res chain seq x y z
N LEU A 1 3.00 9.09 -2.79
CA LEU A 1 2.44 8.94 -4.16
C LEU A 1 1.07 8.27 -4.15
N LEU A 2 0.87 7.21 -3.35
CA LEU A 2 -0.38 6.42 -3.35
C LEU A 2 -1.10 6.41 -1.98
N SER A 3 -0.73 7.31 -1.07
CA SER A 3 -1.25 7.33 0.30
C SER A 3 -2.75 7.60 0.36
N ASP A 4 -3.25 8.46 -0.53
CA ASP A 4 -4.67 8.80 -0.63
C ASP A 4 -5.45 7.91 -1.62
N LEU A 5 -4.80 6.90 -2.20
CA LEU A 5 -5.48 5.94 -3.07
C LEU A 5 -6.57 5.20 -2.26
N LEU A 6 -7.80 5.25 -2.77
CA LEU A 6 -8.94 4.56 -2.18
C LEU A 6 -8.97 3.08 -2.61
N ILE A 7 -9.03 2.21 -1.61
CA ILE A 7 -9.23 0.77 -1.76
C ILE A 7 -10.68 0.47 -1.44
N ARG A 8 -11.42 -0.05 -2.44
CA ARG A 8 -12.82 -0.47 -2.30
C ARG A 8 -12.88 -2.00 -2.25
N ARG A 9 -13.63 -2.55 -1.30
CA ARG A 9 -13.81 -4.00 -1.15
C ARG A 9 -15.28 -4.34 -0.93
N GLY A 10 -15.69 -5.50 -1.44
CA GLY A 10 -17.07 -5.98 -1.37
C GLY A 10 -17.99 -5.27 -2.36
N GLU A 11 -19.28 -5.57 -2.27
CA GLU A 11 -20.33 -5.02 -3.13
C GLU A 11 -21.59 -4.75 -2.29
N GLY A 12 -22.44 -3.82 -2.77
CA GLY A 12 -23.70 -3.47 -2.12
C GLY A 12 -23.51 -2.98 -0.69
N ILE A 13 -24.35 -3.47 0.24
CA ILE A 13 -24.32 -3.07 1.65
C ILE A 13 -23.05 -3.49 2.40
N THR A 14 -22.27 -4.41 1.83
CA THR A 14 -21.00 -4.88 2.40
C THR A 14 -19.80 -4.10 1.86
N ALA A 15 -20.04 -3.11 1.00
CA ALA A 15 -18.98 -2.29 0.42
C ALA A 15 -18.25 -1.50 1.52
N THR A 16 -16.94 -1.63 1.56
CA THR A 16 -16.06 -0.87 2.44
C THR A 16 -15.05 -0.07 1.62
N SER A 17 -14.60 1.06 2.15
CA SER A 17 -13.59 1.89 1.51
C SER A 17 -12.58 2.38 2.55
N ARG A 18 -11.30 2.35 2.19
CA ARG A 18 -10.21 2.89 3.03
C ARG A 18 -9.10 3.48 2.18
N ARG A 19 -8.31 4.38 2.76
CA ARG A 19 -7.06 4.86 2.15
C ARG A 19 -5.95 3.83 2.34
N GLY A 20 -5.07 3.70 1.35
CA GLY A 20 -3.90 2.82 1.42
C GLY A 20 -2.89 3.25 2.49
N GLY A 21 -2.74 4.56 2.70
CA GLY A 21 -1.88 5.13 3.75
C GLY A 21 -0.40 5.27 3.34
N PRO A 22 0.38 6.03 4.11
CA PRO A 22 1.77 6.35 3.80
C PRO A 22 2.66 5.12 3.78
N GLU A 23 2.44 4.17 4.69
CA GLU A 23 3.30 3.02 4.84
C GLU A 23 3.22 2.09 3.63
N LEU A 24 2.00 1.71 3.22
CA LEU A 24 1.80 0.90 2.02
C LEU A 24 2.33 1.59 0.76
N SER A 25 2.12 2.91 0.63
CA SER A 25 2.67 3.68 -0.49
C SER A 25 4.19 3.62 -0.55
N LYS A 26 4.88 3.63 0.60
CA LYS A 26 6.35 3.53 0.66
C LYS A 26 6.82 2.14 0.23
N ARG A 27 6.18 1.08 0.73
CA ARG A 27 6.55 -0.30 0.39
C ARG A 27 6.39 -0.57 -1.11
N LEU A 28 5.29 -0.13 -1.69
CA LEU A 28 5.05 -0.31 -3.12
C LEU A 28 6.03 0.48 -3.96
N TYR A 29 6.40 1.71 -3.56
CA TYR A 29 7.43 2.47 -4.25
C TYR A 29 8.77 1.73 -4.25
N LEU A 30 9.21 1.24 -3.09
CA LEU A 30 10.47 0.48 -2.96
C LEU A 30 10.43 -0.83 -3.76
N MET A 31 9.34 -1.60 -3.67
CA MET A 31 9.19 -2.85 -4.43
C MET A 31 9.30 -2.64 -5.94
N MET A 32 8.75 -1.53 -6.46
CA MET A 32 8.74 -1.25 -7.90
C MET A 32 10.04 -0.65 -8.44
N HIS A 33 10.85 -0.04 -7.57
CA HIS A 33 12.04 0.73 -7.99
C HIS A 33 13.36 0.20 -7.41
N SER A 34 13.32 -0.73 -6.45
CA SER A 34 14.53 -1.33 -5.89
C SER A 34 15.18 -2.25 -6.93
N CYS A 35 16.48 -2.06 -7.14
CA CYS A 35 17.32 -3.02 -7.89
C CYS A 35 17.80 -4.18 -7.00
N ASP A 36 17.67 -4.03 -5.67
CA ASP A 36 18.02 -5.06 -4.70
C ASP A 36 16.78 -5.93 -4.42
N PRO A 37 16.82 -7.24 -4.76
CA PRO A 37 15.71 -8.16 -4.50
C PRO A 37 15.54 -8.50 -3.01
N GLU A 38 16.57 -8.32 -2.18
CA GLU A 38 16.54 -8.62 -0.75
C GLU A 38 16.16 -7.41 0.11
N HIS A 39 15.72 -6.32 -0.53
CA HIS A 39 15.35 -5.08 0.15
C HIS A 39 14.13 -5.31 1.05
N ILE A 40 14.35 -5.21 2.37
CA ILE A 40 13.29 -5.36 3.38
C ILE A 40 12.33 -4.17 3.31
N LEU A 41 11.05 -4.45 3.05
CA LEU A 41 10.02 -3.43 2.84
C LEU A 41 9.34 -2.96 4.14
N ASP A 42 9.52 -3.66 5.25
CA ASP A 42 8.81 -3.35 6.50
C ASP A 42 9.47 -2.25 7.32
N ALA A 43 8.63 -1.37 7.87
CA ALA A 43 9.00 -0.54 9.01
C ALA A 43 8.73 -1.37 10.26
N ARG A 44 9.76 -2.01 10.82
CA ARG A 44 9.64 -2.50 12.21
C ARG A 44 9.65 -1.30 13.18
N PRO A 45 8.92 -1.39 14.29
CA PRO A 45 8.68 -0.28 15.22
C PRO A 45 9.96 0.29 15.83
#